data_AF-A0A952M4V9-F1
#
_entry.id   AF-A0A952M4V9-F1
#
_cell.length_a   1.000
_cell.length_b   1.000
_cell.length_c   1.000
_cell.angle_alpha   90.00
_cell.angle_beta   90.00
_cell.angle_gamma   90.00
#
_symmetry.space_group_name_H-M   'P 1'
#
loop_
_entity.id
_entity.type
_entity.pdbx_description
1 polymer ?
#
loop_
_entity_poly.entity_id
_entity_poly.type
_entity_poly.pdbx_seq_one_letter_code
_entity_poly.pdbx_strand_id
1 'polypeptide(L)'
;LQPYSWSAAKNRYLSTGAFFHSLLHAVLTGLLLWWFDLGFRAIAILAGMELLIHYHLDWGKALFVRRNDYTYKDNVYWWALGIDQFLHQLTYVGILLAIVSFQLVSDTA
;
A
#
# COMPACT_ATOMS: atom_id res chain seq x y z
N LEU A 1 6.68 -7.36 15.13
CA LEU A 1 5.76 -8.52 15.04
C LEU A 1 4.40 -8.08 15.59
N GLN A 2 3.34 -8.08 14.78
CA GLN A 2 2.01 -7.64 15.25
C GLN A 2 1.33 -8.74 16.10
N PRO A 3 0.56 -8.38 17.16
CA PRO A 3 -0.08 -9.37 18.04
C PRO A 3 -1.15 -10.21 17.32
N TYR A 4 -1.34 -11.46 17.78
CA TYR A 4 -2.25 -12.46 17.20
C TYR A 4 -3.71 -11.96 16.99
N SER A 5 -4.20 -11.07 17.85
CA SER A 5 -5.54 -10.46 17.73
C SER A 5 -5.69 -9.51 16.54
N TRP A 6 -4.60 -8.82 16.15
CA TRP A 6 -4.59 -7.91 14.99
C TRP A 6 -4.52 -8.69 13.67
N SER A 7 -3.79 -9.80 13.65
CA SER A 7 -3.80 -10.74 12.51
C SER A 7 -5.16 -11.42 12.33
N ALA A 8 -5.86 -11.75 13.42
CA ALA A 8 -7.22 -12.29 13.37
C ALA A 8 -8.23 -11.27 12.81
N ALA A 9 -8.05 -9.98 13.10
CA ALA A 9 -8.88 -8.91 12.52
C ALA A 9 -8.56 -8.67 11.04
N LYS A 10 -7.29 -8.70 10.61
CA LYS A 10 -6.87 -8.65 9.19
C LYS A 10 -7.46 -9.79 8.34
N ASN A 11 -8.11 -10.78 8.96
CA ASN A 11 -8.56 -11.98 8.26
C ASN A 11 -9.83 -11.84 7.39
N ARG A 12 -10.56 -10.73 7.47
CA ARG A 12 -11.75 -10.51 6.62
C ARG A 12 -11.42 -9.52 5.50
N TYR A 13 -11.95 -9.77 4.30
CA TYR A 13 -12.11 -8.70 3.33
C TYR A 13 -12.95 -7.59 3.98
N LEU A 14 -12.56 -6.34 3.78
CA LEU A 14 -12.99 -5.16 4.54
C LEU A 14 -12.67 -5.19 6.05
N SER A 15 -11.57 -5.85 6.45
CA SER A 15 -11.13 -5.72 7.84
C SER A 15 -10.79 -4.27 8.19
N THR A 16 -11.32 -3.81 9.32
CA THR A 16 -11.08 -2.46 9.84
C THR A 16 -9.59 -2.21 10.07
N GLY A 17 -8.85 -3.21 10.56
CA GLY A 17 -7.41 -3.12 10.77
C GLY A 17 -6.61 -2.90 9.49
N ALA A 18 -6.88 -3.66 8.41
CA ALA A 18 -6.19 -3.47 7.14
C ALA A 18 -6.60 -2.15 6.46
N PHE A 19 -7.87 -1.75 6.60
CA PHE A 19 -8.35 -0.48 6.10
C PHE A 19 -7.68 0.71 6.80
N PHE A 20 -7.64 0.75 8.13
CA PHE A 20 -6.99 1.85 8.84
C PHE A 20 -5.47 1.88 8.61
N HIS A 21 -4.83 0.73 8.43
CA HIS A 21 -3.43 0.66 8.06
C HIS A 21 -3.18 1.32 6.70
N SER A 22 -3.91 0.89 5.66
CA SER A 22 -3.79 1.48 4.32
C SER A 22 -4.24 2.95 4.27
N LEU A 23 -5.24 3.34 5.07
CA LEU A 23 -5.65 4.75 5.21
C LEU A 23 -4.55 5.62 5.82
N LEU A 24 -3.84 5.13 6.84
CA LEU A 24 -2.72 5.87 7.41
C LEU A 24 -1.63 6.11 6.36
N HIS A 25 -1.29 5.09 5.57
CA HIS A 25 -0.36 5.21 4.46
C HIS A 25 -0.84 6.27 3.44
N ALA A 26 -2.11 6.20 3.02
CA ALA A 26 -2.67 7.15 2.05
C ALA A 26 -2.68 8.59 2.54
N VAL A 27 -3.02 8.80 3.82
CA VAL A 27 -3.00 10.12 4.44
C VAL A 27 -1.58 10.67 4.50
N LEU A 28 -0.60 9.87 4.92
CA LEU A 28 0.80 10.30 4.97
C LEU A 28 1.36 10.60 3.57
N THR A 29 1.01 9.77 2.59
CA THR A 29 1.32 10.02 1.18
C THR A 29 0.70 11.34 0.73
N GLY A 30 -0.59 11.58 0.99
CA GLY A 30 -1.26 12.82 0.64
C GLY A 30 -0.63 14.07 1.29
N LEU A 31 -0.24 13.97 2.57
CA LEU A 31 0.47 15.04 3.28
C LEU A 31 1.84 15.34 2.67
N LEU A 32 2.60 14.32 2.27
CA LEU A 32 3.87 14.50 1.57
C LEU A 32 3.66 15.17 0.20
N LEU A 33 2.69 14.71 -0.59
CA LEU A 33 2.39 15.32 -1.88
C LEU A 33 1.94 16.77 -1.75
N TRP A 34 1.16 17.08 -0.71
CA TRP A 34 0.79 18.45 -0.38
C TRP A 34 2.01 19.30 0.02
N TRP A 35 2.95 18.75 0.77
CA TRP A 35 4.20 19.43 1.14
C TRP A 35 5.03 19.84 -0.09
N PHE A 36 4.95 19.08 -1.19
CA PHE A 36 5.58 19.39 -2.47
C PHE A 36 4.69 20.21 -3.42
N ASP A 37 3.62 20.83 -2.90
CA ASP A 37 2.74 21.75 -3.61
C ASP A 37 2.04 21.14 -4.85
N LEU A 38 1.72 19.84 -4.79
CA LEU A 38 0.91 19.23 -5.84
C LEU A 38 -0.55 19.71 -5.76
N GLY A 39 -1.17 19.88 -6.92
CA GLY A 39 -2.58 20.26 -7.00
C GLY A 39 -3.52 19.23 -6.35
N PHE A 40 -4.59 19.70 -5.72
CA PHE A 40 -5.55 18.86 -4.97
C PHE A 40 -6.04 17.64 -5.75
N ARG A 41 -6.33 17.81 -7.05
CA ARG A 41 -6.78 16.70 -7.92
C ARG A 41 -5.72 15.59 -8.04
N ALA A 42 -4.45 15.94 -8.18
CA ALA A 42 -3.36 14.97 -8.27
C ALA A 42 -3.19 14.24 -6.93
N ILE A 43 -3.23 14.98 -5.81
CA ILE A 43 -3.15 14.40 -4.46
C ILE A 43 -4.29 13.39 -4.24
N ALA A 44 -5.53 13.78 -4.52
CA ALA A 44 -6.69 12.92 -4.31
C ALA A 44 -6.62 11.63 -5.13
N ILE A 45 -6.16 11.72 -6.39
CA ILE A 45 -5.97 10.54 -7.26
C ILE A 45 -4.85 9.65 -6.72
N LEU A 46 -3.66 10.21 -6.48
CA LEU A 46 -2.47 9.41 -6.10
C LEU A 46 -2.64 8.78 -4.71
N ALA A 47 -3.10 9.53 -3.71
CA ALA A 47 -3.38 9.00 -2.38
C ALA A 47 -4.54 8.00 -2.40
N GLY A 48 -5.57 8.23 -3.22
CA GLY A 48 -6.67 7.27 -3.41
C GLY A 48 -6.21 5.96 -4.05
N MET A 49 -5.33 6.04 -5.06
CA MET A 49 -4.73 4.85 -5.66
C MET A 49 -3.82 4.12 -4.67
N GLU A 50 -3.05 4.85 -3.86
CA GLU A 50 -2.20 4.26 -2.83
C GLU A 50 -3.03 3.49 -1.79
N LEU A 51 -4.12 4.09 -1.29
CA LEU A 51 -5.08 3.41 -0.40
C LEU A 51 -5.58 2.09 -0.99
N LEU A 52 -6.06 2.14 -2.24
CA LEU A 52 -6.63 0.98 -2.90
C LEU A 52 -5.57 -0.11 -3.12
N ILE A 53 -4.42 0.22 -3.70
CA ILE A 53 -3.39 -0.77 -4.02
C ILE A 53 -2.83 -1.37 -2.73
N HIS A 54 -2.46 -0.55 -1.76
CA HIS A 54 -1.92 -0.99 -0.46
C HIS A 54 -2.89 -1.95 0.22
N TYR A 55 -4.17 -1.58 0.28
CA TYR A 55 -5.20 -2.44 0.86
C TYR A 55 -5.27 -3.82 0.20
N HIS A 56 -5.27 -3.87 -1.14
CA HIS A 56 -5.42 -5.13 -1.88
C HIS A 56 -4.16 -6.00 -1.82
N LEU A 57 -2.97 -5.41 -1.78
CA LEU A 57 -1.71 -6.16 -1.59
C LEU A 57 -1.70 -6.84 -0.22
N ASP A 58 -1.99 -6.06 0.82
CA ASP A 58 -1.96 -6.51 2.20
C ASP A 58 -3.02 -7.60 2.46
N TRP A 59 -4.22 -7.45 1.87
CA TRP A 59 -5.27 -8.48 1.84
C TRP A 59 -4.85 -9.72 1.03
N GLY A 60 -4.29 -9.54 -0.16
CA GLY A 60 -3.90 -10.63 -1.06
C GLY A 60 -2.85 -11.55 -0.43
N LYS A 61 -1.82 -10.97 0.18
CA LYS A 61 -0.83 -11.74 0.95
C LYS A 61 -1.46 -12.45 2.15
N ALA A 62 -2.35 -11.79 2.90
CA ALA A 62 -3.03 -12.42 4.04
C ALA A 62 -3.91 -13.60 3.60
N LEU A 63 -4.60 -13.47 2.46
CA LEU A 63 -5.40 -14.53 1.86
C LEU A 63 -4.52 -15.70 1.41
N PHE A 64 -3.40 -15.43 0.72
CA PHE A 64 -2.46 -16.44 0.26
C PHE A 64 -1.87 -17.25 1.41
N VAL A 65 -1.37 -16.58 2.45
CA VAL A 65 -0.80 -17.23 3.65
C VAL A 65 -1.85 -18.11 4.32
N ARG A 66 -3.09 -17.62 4.49
CA ARG A 66 -4.16 -18.40 5.12
C ARG A 66 -4.64 -19.58 4.31
N ARG A 67 -4.84 -19.43 3.00
CA ARG A 67 -5.38 -20.52 2.16
C ARG A 67 -4.46 -21.74 2.11
N ASN A 68 -3.20 -21.56 2.45
CA ASN A 68 -2.17 -22.60 2.43
C ASN A 68 -1.66 -22.94 3.84
N ASP A 69 -2.28 -22.42 4.90
CA ASP A 69 -1.90 -22.63 6.30
C ASP A 69 -0.41 -22.35 6.62
N TYR A 70 0.20 -21.42 5.88
CA TYR A 70 1.60 -21.05 6.12
C TYR A 70 1.74 -20.27 7.43
N THR A 71 2.79 -20.60 8.17
CA THR A 71 3.16 -19.97 9.44
C THR A 71 4.54 -19.32 9.33
N TYR A 72 4.93 -18.54 10.35
CA TYR A 72 6.26 -17.93 10.40
C TYR A 72 7.43 -18.95 10.41
N LYS A 73 7.13 -20.24 10.65
CA LYS A 73 8.11 -21.34 10.58
C LYS A 73 8.40 -21.77 9.14
N ASP A 74 7.55 -21.40 8.20
CA ASP A 74 7.63 -21.78 6.80
C ASP A 74 8.37 -20.72 5.98
N ASN A 75 9.33 -21.13 5.16
CA ASN A 75 10.08 -20.20 4.30
C ASN A 75 9.16 -19.40 3.36
N VAL A 76 8.06 -20.03 2.90
CA VAL A 76 7.08 -19.41 2.00
C VAL A 76 6.39 -18.21 2.65
N TYR A 77 6.19 -18.21 3.98
CA TYR A 77 5.67 -17.05 4.69
C TYR A 77 6.57 -15.82 4.52
N TRP A 78 7.88 -16.01 4.63
CA TRP A 78 8.86 -14.94 4.49
C TRP A 78 9.00 -14.46 3.05
N TRP A 79 8.84 -15.35 2.07
CA TRP A 79 8.78 -14.94 0.66
C TRP A 79 7.53 -14.12 0.38
N ALA A 80 6.36 -14.56 0.86
CA ALA A 80 5.12 -13.81 0.70
C ALA A 80 5.21 -12.43 1.37
N LEU A 81 5.81 -12.34 2.56
CA LEU A 81 6.08 -11.07 3.24
C LEU A 81 7.05 -10.19 2.44
N GLY A 82 8.13 -10.75 1.90
CA GLY A 82 9.10 -10.01 1.10
C GLY A 82 8.50 -9.45 -0.18
N ILE A 83 7.72 -10.26 -0.90
CA ILE A 83 7.00 -9.85 -2.12
C ILE A 83 5.98 -8.77 -1.79
N ASP A 84 5.23 -8.95 -0.71
CA ASP A 84 4.28 -7.94 -0.20
C ASP A 84 4.99 -6.60 0.02
N GLN A 85 6.08 -6.57 0.79
CA GLN A 85 6.82 -5.33 1.04
C GLN A 85 7.43 -4.73 -0.23
N PHE A 86 7.96 -5.56 -1.14
CA PHE A 86 8.49 -5.11 -2.42
C PHE A 86 7.41 -4.41 -3.27
N LEU A 87 6.21 -5.00 -3.38
CA LEU A 87 5.12 -4.43 -4.16
C LEU A 87 4.63 -3.11 -3.57
N HIS A 88 4.59 -2.98 -2.23
CA HIS A 88 4.29 -1.71 -1.57
C HIS A 88 5.34 -0.63 -1.88
N GLN A 89 6.63 -0.96 -1.90
CA GLN A 89 7.66 0.02 -2.29
C GLN A 89 7.55 0.40 -3.77
N LEU A 90 7.15 -0.55 -4.62
CA LEU A 90 6.95 -0.30 -6.04
C LEU A 90 5.80 0.71 -6.30
N THR A 91 4.77 0.79 -5.44
CA THR A 91 3.74 1.82 -5.57
C THR A 91 4.32 3.22 -5.36
N TYR A 92 5.24 3.40 -4.41
CA TYR A 92 5.91 4.69 -4.19
C TYR A 92 6.81 5.08 -5.35
N VAL A 93 7.53 4.12 -5.94
CA VAL A 93 8.28 4.36 -7.19
C VAL A 93 7.33 4.78 -8.32
N GLY A 94 6.18 4.11 -8.46
CA GLY A 94 5.15 4.45 -9.45
C GLY A 94 4.59 5.86 -9.25
N ILE A 95 4.32 6.26 -8.01
CA ILE A 95 3.87 7.63 -7.66
C ILE A 95 4.93 8.64 -8.05
N LEU A 96 6.20 8.41 -7.70
CA LEU A 96 7.30 9.31 -8.06
C LEU A 96 7.42 9.47 -9.59
N LEU A 97 7.37 8.36 -10.33
CA LEU A 97 7.43 8.38 -11.79
C LEU A 97 6.25 9.13 -12.40
N ALA A 98 5.04 8.98 -11.85
CA ALA A 98 3.85 9.70 -12.32
C ALA A 98 4.00 11.22 -12.14
N ILE A 99 4.54 11.66 -11.00
CA ILE A 99 4.77 13.07 -10.71
C ILE A 99 5.82 13.66 -11.64
N VAL A 100 6.98 13.01 -11.75
CA VAL A 100 8.07 13.46 -12.63
C VAL A 100 7.60 13.52 -14.08
N SER A 101 6.87 12.50 -14.54
CA SER A 101 6.35 12.49 -15.92
C SER A 101 5.35 13.62 -16.16
N PHE A 102 4.46 13.90 -15.20
CA PHE A 102 3.49 14.98 -15.31
C PHE A 102 4.17 16.36 -15.37
N GLN A 103 5.17 16.60 -14.50
CA GLN A 103 5.93 17.85 -14.48
C GLN A 103 6.74 18.07 -15.77
N LEU A 104 7.39 17.02 -16.29
CA LEU A 104 8.11 17.09 -17.55
C LEU A 104 7.21 17.46 -18.74
N VAL A 105 5.98 16.91 -18.78
CA VAL A 105 5.01 17.26 -19.82
C VAL A 105 4.52 18.71 -19.67
N SER A 106 4.29 19.19 -18.44
CA SER A 106 3.85 20.57 -18.23
C SER A 106 4.93 21.61 -18.55
N ASP A 107 6.20 21.28 -18.36
CA ASP A 107 7.31 22.21 -18.63
C ASP A 107 7.66 22.32 -20.12
N THR A 108 7.19 21.37 -20.94
CA THR A 108 7.48 21.30 -22.38
C THR A 108 6.31 21.75 -23.27
N ALA A 109 5.15 22.04 -22.68
CA ALA A 109 3.94 22.52 -23.35
C ALA A 109 3.82 24.05 -23.27
#